data_AF-A0A2W6SUR3-F1
#
_entry.id   AF-A0A2W6SUR3-F1
#
_cell.length_a   1.000
_cell.length_b   1.000
_cell.length_c   1.000
_cell.angle_alpha   90.00
_cell.angle_beta   90.00
_cell.angle_gamma   90.00
#
_symmetry.space_group_name_H-M   'P 1'
#
loop_
_entity.id
_entity.type
_entity.pdbx_description
1 polymer ?
#
loop_
_entity_poly.entity_id
_entity_poly.type
_entity_poly.pdbx_seq_one_letter_code
_entity_poly.pdbx_strand_id
1 'polypeptide(L)'
;MQYIDNIIFLILLVAGFGLFAKSLQKIYRNIRLGKEINRTDRKGERWETMARVAMGQSKMVKRPIAGILHIFVYVGFIIINIELIEIIVDGLFGTHRFLSSVFGHGFYNFFTATLEVLALLVVIGVVIFFIRRNFYGVKRLTMKELFGWPKHDANWILIIEFALMMAFFKMNTADWVLQQRGLLPEHGSFPISST
;
A
#
# COMPACT_ATOMS: atom_id res chain seq x y z
N MET A 1 -4.72 -6.71 31.08
CA MET A 1 -5.09 -5.53 30.27
C MET A 1 -4.91 -5.87 28.78
N GLN A 2 -5.60 -6.89 28.27
CA GLN A 2 -5.25 -7.52 26.97
C GLN A 2 -6.33 -7.37 25.88
N TYR A 3 -7.41 -6.65 26.19
CA TYR A 3 -8.55 -6.46 25.26
C TYR A 3 -8.78 -5.00 24.88
N ILE A 4 -8.22 -4.04 25.62
CA ILE A 4 -8.41 -2.61 25.35
C ILE A 4 -7.84 -2.27 23.96
N ASP A 5 -6.62 -2.75 23.68
CA ASP A 5 -5.94 -2.50 22.41
C ASP A 5 -6.69 -3.14 21.23
N ASN A 6 -7.14 -4.39 21.38
CA ASN A 6 -7.93 -5.09 20.36
C ASN A 6 -9.29 -4.43 20.12
N ILE A 7 -9.95 -3.94 21.17
CA ILE A 7 -11.23 -3.22 21.05
C ILE A 7 -11.02 -1.89 20.32
N ILE A 8 -9.98 -1.14 20.67
CA ILE A 8 -9.63 0.11 19.98
C ILE A 8 -9.31 -0.19 18.51
N PHE A 9 -8.52 -1.23 18.24
CA PHE A 9 -8.20 -1.67 16.89
C PHE A 9 -9.45 -2.02 16.09
N LEU A 10 -10.37 -2.80 16.66
CA LEU A 10 -11.64 -3.17 16.04
C LEU A 10 -12.50 -1.93 15.72
N ILE A 11 -12.60 -0.98 16.65
CA ILE A 11 -13.36 0.26 16.43
C ILE A 11 -12.75 1.05 15.27
N LEU A 12 -11.43 1.21 15.24
CA LEU A 12 -10.74 1.91 14.15
C LEU A 12 -10.87 1.18 12.81
N LEU A 13 -10.80 -0.15 12.80
CA LEU A 13 -10.98 -0.99 11.62
C LEU A 13 -12.39 -0.82 11.04
N VAL A 14 -13.42 -0.94 11.88
CA VAL A 14 -14.83 -0.77 11.48
C VAL A 14 -15.09 0.65 10.99
N ALA A 15 -14.56 1.67 11.67
CA ALA A 15 -14.70 3.06 11.24
C ALA A 15 -14.02 3.31 9.88
N GLY A 16 -12.79 2.82 9.70
CA GLY A 16 -12.02 2.95 8.45
C GLY A 16 -12.73 2.28 7.27
N PHE A 17 -13.09 1.00 7.39
CA PHE A 17 -13.81 0.28 6.35
C PHE A 17 -15.23 0.83 6.12
N GLY A 18 -15.91 1.30 7.16
CA GLY A 18 -17.22 1.94 7.05
C GLY A 18 -17.18 3.24 6.24
N LEU A 19 -16.18 4.10 6.49
CA LEU A 19 -15.96 5.33 5.71
C LEU A 19 -15.57 5.03 4.26
N PHE A 20 -14.74 4.01 4.05
CA PHE A 20 -14.38 3.53 2.71
C PHE A 20 -15.61 3.03 1.94
N ALA A 21 -16.42 2.16 2.56
CA ALA A 21 -17.65 1.63 1.96
C ALA A 21 -18.64 2.75 1.61
N LYS A 22 -18.83 3.74 2.49
CA LYS A 22 -19.67 4.91 2.24
C LYS A 22 -19.17 5.72 1.04
N SER A 23 -17.86 5.89 0.90
CA SER A 23 -17.25 6.59 -0.24
C SER A 23 -17.44 5.81 -1.54
N LEU A 24 -17.24 4.49 -1.51
CA LEU A 24 -17.45 3.61 -2.65
C LEU A 24 -18.91 3.60 -3.11
N GLN A 25 -19.87 3.58 -2.17
CA GLN A 25 -21.30 3.66 -2.49
C GLN A 25 -21.66 4.97 -3.20
N LYS A 26 -21.07 6.11 -2.80
CA LYS A 26 -21.28 7.38 -3.50
C LYS A 26 -20.76 7.31 -4.95
N ILE A 27 -19.56 6.77 -5.15
CA ILE A 27 -18.97 6.60 -6.49
C ILE A 27 -19.86 5.69 -7.34
N TYR A 28 -20.26 4.54 -6.80
CA TYR A 28 -21.12 3.58 -7.49
C TYR A 28 -22.47 4.18 -7.87
N ARG A 29 -23.11 4.90 -6.94
CA ARG A 29 -24.35 5.64 -7.20
C ARG A 29 -24.17 6.64 -8.34
N ASN A 30 -23.11 7.44 -8.31
CA ASN A 30 -22.84 8.44 -9.34
C ASN A 30 -22.58 7.81 -10.72
N ILE A 31 -21.89 6.66 -10.77
CA ILE A 31 -21.69 5.90 -12.01
C ILE A 31 -23.04 5.42 -12.58
N ARG A 32 -23.93 4.91 -11.72
CA ARG A 32 -25.27 4.44 -12.14
C ARG A 32 -26.22 5.54 -12.60
N LEU A 33 -25.97 6.80 -12.23
CA LEU A 33 -26.73 7.95 -12.77
C LEU A 33 -26.35 8.26 -14.23
N GLY A 34 -25.25 7.70 -14.74
CA GLY A 34 -24.87 7.82 -16.15
C GLY A 34 -25.79 7.03 -17.08
N LYS A 35 -25.63 7.25 -18.40
CA LYS A 35 -26.38 6.49 -19.42
C LYS A 35 -26.07 4.99 -19.30
N GLU A 36 -27.12 4.17 -19.30
CA GLU A 36 -26.97 2.72 -19.40
C GLU A 36 -26.36 2.35 -20.76
N ILE A 37 -25.23 1.66 -20.71
CA ILE A 37 -24.54 1.15 -21.90
C ILE A 37 -24.30 -0.33 -21.66
N ASN A 38 -24.84 -1.18 -22.52
CA ASN A 38 -24.57 -2.60 -22.45
C ASN A 38 -23.10 -2.85 -22.88
N ARG A 39 -22.30 -3.37 -21.95
CA ARG A 39 -20.87 -3.68 -22.15
C ARG A 39 -20.55 -5.15 -21.89
N THR A 40 -21.57 -6.01 -21.95
CA THR A 40 -21.42 -7.46 -21.70
C THR A 40 -20.93 -8.23 -22.93
N ASP A 41 -20.82 -7.56 -24.08
CA ASP A 41 -20.31 -8.10 -25.34
C ASP A 41 -18.78 -8.24 -25.34
N ARG A 42 -18.28 -9.25 -26.07
CA ARG A 42 -16.85 -9.44 -26.41
C ARG A 42 -15.90 -9.34 -25.22
N LYS A 43 -16.20 -10.09 -24.16
CA LYS A 43 -15.41 -10.11 -22.91
C LYS A 43 -13.92 -10.38 -23.18
N GLY A 44 -13.60 -11.35 -24.05
CA GLY A 44 -12.22 -11.70 -24.39
C GLY A 44 -11.42 -10.53 -24.96
N GLU A 45 -11.91 -9.90 -26.03
CA GLU A 45 -11.27 -8.73 -26.65
C GLU A 45 -11.10 -7.57 -25.67
N ARG A 46 -12.07 -7.35 -24.77
CA ARG A 46 -12.01 -6.30 -23.76
C ARG A 46 -10.97 -6.59 -22.68
N TRP A 47 -10.88 -7.83 -22.19
CA TRP A 47 -9.85 -8.24 -21.24
C TRP A 47 -8.46 -8.18 -21.87
N GLU A 48 -8.31 -8.61 -23.11
CA GLU A 48 -7.04 -8.49 -23.84
C GLU A 48 -6.65 -7.02 -24.04
N THR A 49 -7.60 -6.18 -24.45
CA THR A 49 -7.38 -4.73 -24.59
C THR A 49 -7.00 -4.12 -23.25
N MET A 50 -7.71 -4.46 -22.17
CA MET A 50 -7.39 -4.00 -20.82
C MET A 50 -5.98 -4.45 -20.41
N ALA A 51 -5.62 -5.71 -20.62
CA ALA A 51 -4.31 -6.25 -20.26
C ALA A 51 -3.20 -5.55 -21.05
N ARG A 52 -3.39 -5.37 -22.35
CA ARG A 52 -2.47 -4.65 -23.23
C ARG A 52 -2.30 -3.19 -22.80
N VAL A 53 -3.38 -2.50 -22.43
CA VAL A 53 -3.31 -1.09 -21.99
C VAL A 53 -2.72 -0.97 -20.58
N ALA A 54 -3.13 -1.83 -19.66
CA ALA A 54 -2.71 -1.83 -18.26
C ALA A 54 -1.24 -2.24 -18.09
N MET A 55 -0.78 -3.27 -18.83
CA MET A 55 0.61 -3.71 -18.80
C MET A 55 1.50 -2.93 -19.78
N GLY A 56 0.95 -2.51 -20.92
CA GLY A 56 1.71 -1.84 -21.98
C GLY A 56 2.15 -0.42 -21.63
N GLN A 57 1.59 0.21 -20.59
CA GLN A 57 2.06 1.44 -19.92
C GLN A 57 2.83 2.41 -20.85
N SER A 58 2.29 2.71 -22.04
CA SER A 58 3.09 3.30 -23.15
C SER A 58 3.68 4.67 -22.82
N LYS A 59 3.14 5.35 -21.81
CA LYS A 59 3.66 6.60 -21.25
C LYS A 59 4.78 6.40 -20.22
N MET A 60 4.82 5.28 -19.50
CA MET A 60 5.91 4.96 -18.56
C MET A 60 7.17 4.50 -19.27
N VAL A 61 7.05 3.80 -20.42
CA VAL A 61 8.21 3.42 -21.25
C VAL A 61 8.98 4.66 -21.74
N LYS A 62 8.27 5.75 -22.05
CA LYS A 62 8.87 7.04 -22.46
C LYS A 62 9.55 7.79 -21.32
N ARG A 63 9.38 7.36 -20.06
CA ARG A 63 9.96 7.98 -18.86
C ARG A 63 10.49 6.88 -17.93
N PRO A 64 11.59 6.21 -18.31
CA PRO A 64 12.02 4.95 -17.70
C PRO A 64 12.24 5.05 -16.18
N ILE A 65 12.84 6.14 -15.70
CA ILE A 65 13.06 6.36 -14.25
C ILE A 65 11.72 6.37 -13.50
N ALA A 66 10.74 7.14 -13.97
CA ALA A 66 9.43 7.22 -13.33
C ALA A 66 8.66 5.89 -13.44
N GLY A 67 8.85 5.14 -14.53
CA GLY A 67 8.26 3.82 -14.71
C GLY A 67 8.81 2.80 -13.71
N ILE A 68 10.14 2.74 -13.54
CA ILE A 68 10.80 1.82 -12.59
C ILE A 68 10.35 2.13 -11.15
N LEU A 69 10.37 3.40 -10.75
CA LEU A 69 9.91 3.80 -9.42
C LEU A 69 8.43 3.44 -9.19
N HIS A 70 7.58 3.61 -10.20
CA HIS A 70 6.17 3.24 -10.09
C HIS A 70 5.98 1.72 -9.98
N ILE A 71 6.80 0.92 -10.67
CA ILE A 71 6.76 -0.54 -10.54
C ILE A 71 7.11 -0.97 -9.11
N PHE A 72 8.14 -0.38 -8.49
CA PHE A 72 8.47 -0.69 -7.10
C PHE A 72 7.33 -0.34 -6.15
N VAL A 73 6.75 0.86 -6.29
CA VAL A 73 5.60 1.27 -5.49
C VAL A 73 4.42 0.31 -5.70
N TYR A 74 4.10 -0.03 -6.95
CA TYR A 74 2.99 -0.90 -7.31
C TYR A 74 3.15 -2.33 -6.77
N VAL A 75 4.30 -2.95 -7.01
CA VAL A 75 4.61 -4.31 -6.52
C VAL A 75 4.68 -4.31 -4.99
N GLY A 76 5.29 -3.28 -4.41
CA GLY A 76 5.34 -3.09 -2.96
C GLY A 76 3.94 -3.11 -2.36
N PHE A 77 3.01 -2.32 -2.88
CA PHE A 77 1.62 -2.33 -2.40
C PHE A 77 0.91 -3.67 -2.58
N ILE A 78 1.12 -4.39 -3.68
CA ILE A 78 0.51 -5.72 -3.87
C ILE A 78 0.96 -6.66 -2.76
N ILE A 79 2.26 -6.72 -2.48
CA ILE A 79 2.82 -7.66 -1.50
C ILE A 79 2.47 -7.20 -0.07
N ILE A 80 2.49 -5.90 0.21
CA ILE A 80 2.08 -5.32 1.51
C ILE A 80 0.60 -5.61 1.83
N ASN A 81 -0.28 -5.81 0.84
CA ASN A 81 -1.65 -6.23 1.13
C ASN A 81 -1.72 -7.63 1.77
N ILE A 82 -0.74 -8.50 1.52
CA ILE A 82 -0.63 -9.79 2.20
C ILE A 82 -0.27 -9.57 3.67
N GLU A 83 0.70 -8.70 3.94
CA GLU A 83 1.06 -8.29 5.32
C GLU A 83 -0.11 -7.60 6.04
N LEU A 84 -0.92 -6.81 5.33
CA LEU A 84 -2.09 -6.16 5.90
C LEU A 84 -3.08 -7.18 6.49
N ILE A 85 -3.17 -8.38 5.90
CA ILE A 85 -3.98 -9.47 6.46
C ILE A 85 -3.40 -9.91 7.81
N GLU A 86 -2.07 -10.07 7.91
CA GLU A 86 -1.39 -10.36 9.19
C GLU A 86 -1.71 -9.30 10.23
N ILE A 87 -1.54 -8.01 9.90
CA ILE A 87 -1.80 -6.89 10.82
C ILE A 87 -3.26 -6.90 11.32
N ILE A 88 -4.22 -7.20 10.44
CA ILE A 88 -5.64 -7.27 10.81
C ILE A 88 -5.89 -8.45 11.76
N VAL A 89 -5.35 -9.63 11.44
CA VAL A 89 -5.54 -10.83 12.27
C VAL A 89 -4.90 -10.62 13.64
N ASP A 90 -3.64 -10.17 13.67
CA ASP A 90 -2.90 -9.91 14.91
C ASP A 90 -3.58 -8.83 15.76
N GLY A 91 -4.05 -7.74 15.15
CA GLY A 91 -4.75 -6.68 15.85
C GLY A 91 -6.11 -7.09 16.43
N LEU A 92 -6.83 -8.01 15.77
CA LEU A 92 -8.13 -8.49 16.25
C LEU A 92 -8.00 -9.56 17.34
N PHE A 93 -7.11 -10.53 17.13
CA PHE A 93 -6.99 -11.70 17.99
C PHE A 93 -5.89 -11.58 19.05
N GLY A 94 -5.06 -10.53 19.00
CA GLY A 94 -3.93 -10.36 19.89
C GLY A 94 -2.83 -11.40 19.64
N THR A 95 -2.81 -11.98 18.45
CA THR A 95 -1.71 -12.84 17.98
C THR A 95 -0.52 -11.98 17.56
N HIS A 96 0.62 -12.63 17.33
CA HIS A 96 1.81 -11.96 16.84
C HIS A 96 2.42 -12.81 15.73
N ARG A 97 2.61 -12.20 14.56
CA ARG A 97 3.23 -12.82 13.38
C ARG A 97 2.48 -14.07 12.92
N PHE A 98 1.15 -13.95 12.82
CA PHE A 98 0.26 -15.08 12.48
C PHE A 98 0.67 -15.83 11.21
N LEU A 99 1.12 -15.14 10.14
CA LEU A 99 1.50 -15.82 8.90
C LEU A 99 2.75 -16.68 9.06
N SER A 100 3.58 -16.46 10.09
CA SER A 100 4.70 -17.35 10.41
C SER A 100 4.22 -18.77 10.73
N SER A 101 3.08 -18.90 11.40
CA SER A 101 2.45 -20.20 11.70
C SER A 101 1.85 -20.88 10.47
N VAL A 102 1.45 -20.11 9.45
CA VAL A 102 0.80 -20.61 8.22
C VAL A 102 1.85 -20.99 7.17
N PHE A 103 2.86 -20.15 6.96
CA PHE A 103 3.87 -20.34 5.93
C PHE A 103 5.10 -21.12 6.40
N GLY A 104 5.29 -21.26 7.71
CA GLY A 104 6.49 -21.82 8.31
C GLY A 104 7.67 -20.84 8.27
N HIS A 105 8.64 -21.07 9.17
CA HIS A 105 9.74 -20.13 9.42
C HIS A 105 10.56 -19.77 8.16
N GLY A 106 10.91 -20.75 7.33
CA GLY A 106 11.79 -20.50 6.17
C GLY A 106 11.17 -19.57 5.12
N PHE A 107 9.93 -19.83 4.71
CA PHE A 107 9.24 -18.99 3.73
C PHE A 107 8.86 -17.64 4.34
N TYR A 108 8.44 -17.63 5.61
CA TYR A 108 8.09 -16.40 6.31
C TYR A 108 9.28 -15.43 6.40
N ASN A 109 10.48 -15.93 6.72
CA ASN A 109 11.69 -15.10 6.78
C ASN A 109 12.04 -14.50 5.40
N PHE A 110 11.92 -15.28 4.33
CA PHE A 110 12.10 -14.77 2.97
C PHE A 110 11.05 -13.71 2.61
N PHE A 111 9.79 -13.95 2.98
CA PHE A 111 8.68 -13.04 2.74
C PHE A 111 8.88 -11.70 3.46
N THR A 112 9.20 -11.70 4.75
CA THR A 112 9.44 -10.46 5.53
C THR A 112 10.68 -9.71 5.05
N ALA A 113 11.76 -10.42 4.69
CA ALA A 113 12.96 -9.77 4.12
C ALA A 113 12.64 -9.08 2.79
N THR A 114 11.83 -9.74 1.96
CA THR A 114 11.37 -9.16 0.68
C THR A 114 10.50 -7.93 0.93
N LEU A 115 9.59 -7.98 1.91
CA LEU A 115 8.78 -6.84 2.32
C LEU A 115 9.62 -5.65 2.79
N GLU A 116 10.67 -5.86 3.58
CA GLU A 116 11.53 -4.77 4.04
C GLU A 116 12.27 -4.07 2.90
N VAL A 117 12.87 -4.85 2.00
CA VAL A 117 13.58 -4.30 0.84
C VAL A 117 12.60 -3.55 -0.06
N LEU A 118 11.41 -4.11 -0.30
CA LEU A 118 10.38 -3.44 -1.09
C LEU A 118 9.85 -2.18 -0.40
N ALA A 119 9.63 -2.19 0.92
CA ALA A 119 9.22 -1.02 1.68
C ALA A 119 10.25 0.11 1.56
N LEU A 120 11.55 -0.22 1.54
CA LEU A 120 12.61 0.76 1.35
C LEU A 120 12.55 1.36 -0.05
N LEU A 121 12.37 0.52 -1.07
CA LEU A 121 12.20 0.98 -2.45
C LEU A 121 10.94 1.83 -2.64
N VAL A 122 9.84 1.51 -1.95
CA VAL A 122 8.61 2.32 -1.91
C VAL A 122 8.91 3.69 -1.30
N VAL A 123 9.58 3.76 -0.14
CA VAL A 123 9.97 5.03 0.48
C VAL A 123 10.82 5.88 -0.46
N ILE A 124 11.83 5.29 -1.11
CA ILE A 124 12.66 5.98 -2.10
C ILE A 124 11.79 6.50 -3.25
N GLY A 125 10.89 5.68 -3.78
CA GLY A 125 9.97 6.05 -4.86
C GLY A 125 9.05 7.21 -4.49
N VAL A 126 8.44 7.15 -3.31
CA VAL A 126 7.53 8.17 -2.78
C VAL A 126 8.26 9.48 -2.54
N VAL A 127 9.45 9.46 -1.95
CA VAL A 127 10.27 10.66 -1.74
C VAL A 127 10.64 11.29 -3.08
N ILE A 128 11.10 10.51 -4.06
CA ILE A 128 11.43 11.02 -5.39
C ILE A 128 10.18 11.61 -6.07
N PHE A 129 9.03 10.94 -5.98
CA PHE A 129 7.77 11.45 -6.54
C PHE A 129 7.31 12.73 -5.85
N PHE A 130 7.43 12.81 -4.53
CA PHE A 130 7.10 13.98 -3.75
C PHE A 130 8.00 15.16 -4.12
N ILE A 131 9.31 14.94 -4.22
CA ILE A 131 10.30 15.93 -4.61
C ILE A 131 10.00 16.43 -6.04
N ARG A 132 9.86 15.51 -6.99
CA ARG A 132 9.56 15.84 -8.40
C ARG A 132 8.26 16.63 -8.54
N ARG A 133 7.26 16.33 -7.71
CA ARG A 133 5.96 16.97 -7.74
C ARG A 133 5.99 18.40 -7.19
N ASN A 134 6.67 18.63 -6.06
CA ASN A 134 6.61 19.89 -5.34
C ASN A 134 7.76 20.86 -5.69
N PHE A 135 8.95 20.35 -6.03
CA PHE A 135 10.14 21.19 -6.24
C PHE A 135 10.48 21.40 -7.71
N TYR A 136 10.30 20.41 -8.57
CA TYR A 136 10.70 20.48 -9.99
C TYR A 136 9.64 21.07 -10.93
N GLY A 137 8.53 21.60 -10.40
CA GLY A 137 7.57 22.42 -11.17
C GLY A 137 7.06 21.76 -12.46
N VAL A 138 6.41 20.60 -12.37
CA VAL A 138 5.84 19.94 -13.56
C VAL A 138 4.74 20.83 -14.17
N LYS A 139 4.97 21.39 -15.38
CA LYS A 139 4.06 22.34 -16.07
C LYS A 139 2.58 21.93 -16.08
N ARG A 140 2.27 20.62 -16.15
CA ARG A 140 0.88 20.12 -16.10
C ARG A 140 0.22 20.42 -14.75
N LEU A 141 0.95 20.38 -13.65
CA LEU A 141 0.45 20.55 -12.28
C LEU A 141 0.24 22.03 -11.89
N THR A 142 0.61 22.96 -12.77
CA THR A 142 0.36 24.40 -12.62
C THR A 142 -0.78 24.90 -13.52
N MET A 143 -1.46 23.99 -14.22
CA MET A 143 -2.62 24.31 -15.06
C MET A 143 -3.84 24.63 -14.20
N LYS A 144 -4.70 25.54 -14.69
CA LYS A 144 -5.88 26.00 -13.93
C LYS A 144 -6.83 24.87 -13.49
N GLU A 145 -6.92 23.82 -14.30
CA GLU A 145 -7.76 22.63 -14.09
C GLU A 145 -7.38 21.81 -12.84
N LEU A 146 -6.15 21.95 -12.34
CA LEU A 146 -5.64 21.19 -11.20
C LEU A 146 -5.60 22.02 -9.92
N PHE A 147 -6.00 23.30 -9.93
CA PHE A 147 -6.06 24.10 -8.70
C PHE A 147 -7.16 23.59 -7.75
N GLY A 148 -6.86 23.62 -6.44
CA GLY A 148 -7.77 23.15 -5.40
C GLY A 148 -7.52 21.69 -5.00
N TRP A 149 -8.59 20.97 -4.71
CA TRP A 149 -8.55 19.65 -4.07
C TRP A 149 -7.68 18.60 -4.79
N PRO A 150 -7.73 18.43 -6.14
CA PRO A 150 -6.96 17.39 -6.83
C PRO A 150 -5.43 17.53 -6.70
N LYS A 151 -4.93 18.76 -6.54
CA LYS A 151 -3.49 18.99 -6.35
C LYS A 151 -3.04 18.58 -4.95
N HIS A 152 -3.83 18.91 -3.93
CA HIS A 152 -3.56 18.57 -2.54
C HIS A 152 -3.77 17.08 -2.25
N ASP A 153 -4.80 16.46 -2.83
CA ASP A 153 -5.12 15.05 -2.65
C ASP A 153 -3.91 14.14 -2.96
N ALA A 154 -3.29 14.30 -4.12
CA ALA A 154 -2.12 13.49 -4.46
C ALA A 154 -0.84 13.82 -3.65
N ASN A 155 -0.76 14.97 -2.97
CA ASN A 155 0.29 15.19 -1.97
C ASN A 155 -0.03 14.45 -0.67
N TRP A 156 -1.29 14.46 -0.24
CA TRP A 156 -1.74 13.70 0.92
C TRP A 156 -1.50 12.21 0.76
N ILE A 157 -1.79 11.64 -0.41
CA ILE A 157 -1.53 10.23 -0.71
C ILE A 157 -0.04 9.90 -0.50
N LEU A 158 0.87 10.69 -1.06
CA LEU A 158 2.32 10.46 -0.90
C LEU A 158 2.79 10.61 0.56
N ILE A 159 2.24 11.58 1.30
CA ILE A 159 2.58 11.78 2.72
C ILE A 159 2.07 10.61 3.57
N ILE A 160 0.85 10.17 3.33
CA ILE A 160 0.24 9.03 4.05
C ILE A 160 1.00 7.75 3.74
N GLU A 161 1.36 7.52 2.48
CA GLU A 161 2.16 6.36 2.07
C GLU A 161 3.54 6.36 2.72
N PHE A 162 4.24 7.50 2.74
CA PHE A 162 5.50 7.63 3.47
C PHE A 162 5.32 7.34 4.96
N ALA A 163 4.31 7.93 5.60
CA ALA A 163 4.02 7.71 7.02
C ALA A 163 3.70 6.23 7.32
N LEU A 164 2.96 5.56 6.43
CA LEU A 164 2.65 4.13 6.52
C LEU A 164 3.94 3.29 6.47
N MET A 165 4.85 3.57 5.53
CA MET A 165 6.11 2.84 5.43
C MET A 165 7.00 3.09 6.65
N MET A 166 7.04 4.31 7.18
CA MET A 166 7.77 4.61 8.41
C MET A 166 7.17 3.90 9.62
N ALA A 167 5.85 3.76 9.70
CA ALA A 167 5.19 2.98 10.75
C ALA A 167 5.54 1.48 10.63
N PHE A 168 5.56 0.95 9.41
CA PHE A 168 5.98 -0.43 9.13
C PHE A 168 7.41 -0.69 9.58
N PHE A 169 8.38 0.17 9.23
CA PHE A 169 9.76 0.03 9.70
C PHE A 169 9.87 0.11 11.22
N LYS A 170 9.17 1.05 11.87
CA LYS A 170 9.16 1.14 13.34
C LYS A 170 8.61 -0.12 13.99
N MET A 171 7.55 -0.71 13.44
CA MET A 171 6.99 -1.97 13.90
C MET A 171 8.04 -3.09 13.83
N ASN A 172 8.72 -3.23 12.69
CA ASN A 172 9.75 -4.26 12.51
C ASN A 172 11.00 -4.03 13.37
N THR A 173 11.45 -2.78 13.55
CA THR A 173 12.55 -2.46 14.47
C THR A 173 12.19 -2.82 15.91
N ALA A 174 10.98 -2.47 16.35
CA ALA A 174 10.51 -2.81 17.69
C ALA A 174 10.45 -4.33 17.88
N ASP A 175 9.93 -5.05 16.89
CA ASP A 175 9.89 -6.52 16.86
C ASP A 175 11.30 -7.12 16.98
N TRP A 176 12.23 -6.69 16.11
CA TRP A 176 13.63 -7.14 16.15
C TRP A 176 14.29 -6.89 17.52
N VAL A 177 14.15 -5.69 18.10
CA VAL A 177 14.74 -5.37 19.41
C VAL A 177 14.17 -6.26 20.53
N LEU A 178 12.87 -6.57 20.49
CA LEU A 178 12.24 -7.45 21.47
C LEU A 178 12.67 -8.91 21.31
N GLN A 179 12.87 -9.38 20.08
CA GLN A 179 13.42 -10.70 19.78
C GLN A 179 14.86 -10.82 20.32
N GLN A 180 15.72 -9.82 20.09
CA GLN A 180 17.10 -9.81 20.61
C GLN A 180 17.18 -9.82 22.15
N ARG A 181 16.13 -9.34 22.83
CA ARG A 181 16.02 -9.38 24.30
C ARG A 181 15.41 -10.68 24.83
N GLY A 182 15.07 -11.64 23.95
CA GLY A 182 14.42 -12.89 24.31
C GLY A 182 12.98 -12.72 24.81
N LEU A 183 12.35 -11.58 24.55
CA LEU A 183 10.96 -11.28 24.97
C LEU A 183 9.93 -11.77 23.94
N LEU A 184 10.35 -11.93 22.69
CA LEU A 184 9.54 -12.47 21.60
C LEU A 184 10.26 -13.62 20.90
N PRO A 185 9.54 -14.61 20.37
CA PRO A 185 10.10 -15.65 19.53
C PRO A 185 10.65 -15.10 18.21
N GLU A 186 11.69 -15.73 17.68
CA GLU A 186 12.31 -15.31 16.41
C GLU A 186 11.37 -15.61 15.23
N HIS A 187 10.77 -14.55 14.69
CA HIS A 187 9.93 -14.60 13.49
C HIS A 187 10.34 -13.52 12.51
N GLY A 188 10.55 -13.93 11.27
CA GLY A 188 10.88 -13.02 10.19
C GLY A 188 12.38 -12.77 10.07
N SER A 189 12.71 -11.92 9.11
CA SER A 189 14.05 -11.44 8.81
C SER A 189 13.95 -9.97 8.42
N PHE A 190 14.75 -9.14 9.08
CA PHE A 190 14.64 -7.68 9.05
C PHE A 190 15.95 -7.00 8.59
N PRO A 191 16.39 -7.20 7.35
CA PRO A 191 17.70 -6.73 6.86
C PRO A 191 17.88 -5.21 6.89
N ILE A 192 16.80 -4.43 6.90
CA ILE A 192 16.83 -2.97 6.95
C ILE A 192 16.57 -2.50 8.38
N SER A 193 15.56 -3.04 9.06
CA SER A 193 15.16 -2.56 10.40
C SER A 193 16.09 -3.00 11.53
N SER A 194 16.99 -3.95 11.28
CA SER A 194 18.00 -4.42 12.25
C SER A 194 19.27 -3.58 12.31
N THR A 195 19.37 -2.52 11.50
CA THR A 195 20.53 -1.62 11.45
C THR A 195 20.30 -0.39 12.31
#